data_AF-A0A4V4HFV6-F1
#
_entry.id   AF-A0A4V4HFV6-F1
#
_cell.length_a   1.000
_cell.length_b   1.000
_cell.length_c   1.000
_cell.angle_alpha   90.00
_cell.angle_beta   90.00
_cell.angle_gamma   90.00
#
_symmetry.space_group_name_H-M   'P 1'
#
loop_
_entity.id
_entity.type
_entity.pdbx_description
1 polymer ?
#
loop_
_entity_poly.entity_id
_entity_poly.type
_entity_poly.pdbx_seq_one_letter_code
_entity_poly.pdbx_strand_id
1 'polypeptide(L)'
;MTLQSSDRVLFKVHRRNLEMYSQLYDNTSSPTQSSEIVHLSESSAVLDLMFQYMYLQPQPDLRKVDFDVVKDLAEAVEKYCVYSAMGALNVQMREHVPSQPVDVLLYAIRHNYPELINESAEATLDVAASSSRGI
;
A
#
# COMPACT_ATOMS: atom_id res chain seq x y z
N MET A 1 12.61 -17.28 0.95
CA MET A 1 12.43 -17.14 -0.51
C MET A 1 13.06 -15.83 -0.96
N THR A 2 13.31 -15.69 -2.26
CA THR A 2 13.86 -14.45 -2.83
C THR A 2 12.78 -13.76 -3.65
N LEU A 3 12.48 -12.51 -3.31
CA LEU A 3 11.58 -11.65 -4.07
C LEU A 3 12.41 -10.57 -4.76
N GLN A 4 12.01 -10.14 -5.95
CA GLN A 4 12.60 -9.00 -6.66
C GLN A 4 11.53 -7.92 -6.86
N SER A 5 11.84 -6.70 -6.46
CA SER A 5 11.02 -5.51 -6.74
C SER A 5 11.10 -5.07 -8.21
N SER A 6 10.20 -4.19 -8.63
CA SER A 6 10.21 -3.64 -10.00
C SER A 6 11.46 -2.83 -10.33
N ASP A 7 12.10 -2.22 -9.32
CA ASP A 7 13.40 -1.53 -9.40
C ASP A 7 14.60 -2.46 -9.14
N ARG A 8 14.39 -3.78 -9.25
CA ARG A 8 15.42 -4.85 -9.27
C ARG A 8 16.17 -5.08 -7.95
N VAL A 9 15.63 -4.62 -6.83
CA VAL A 9 16.18 -4.93 -5.49
C VAL A 9 15.72 -6.32 -5.07
N LEU A 10 16.66 -7.10 -4.53
CA LEU A 10 16.39 -8.46 -4.06
C LEU A 10 16.13 -8.48 -2.55
N PHE A 11 15.01 -9.05 -2.15
CA PHE A 11 14.62 -9.26 -0.76
C PHE A 11 14.69 -10.74 -0.42
N LYS A 12 15.43 -11.07 0.64
CA LYS A 12 15.39 -12.39 1.26
C LYS A 12 14.40 -12.36 2.41
N VAL A 13 13.25 -13.01 2.23
CA VAL A 13 12.17 -13.04 3.22
C VAL A 13 11.87 -14.45 3.70
N HIS A 14 11.46 -14.55 4.97
CA HIS A 14 11.05 -15.81 5.57
C HIS A 14 9.69 -16.21 5.01
N ARG A 15 9.65 -17.37 4.36
CA ARG A 15 8.43 -17.89 3.75
C ARG A 15 7.27 -18.00 4.75
N ARG A 16 7.57 -18.45 5.96
CA ARG A 16 6.60 -18.55 7.05
C ARG A 16 5.91 -17.23 7.39
N ASN A 17 6.62 -16.10 7.27
CA ASN A 17 6.04 -14.79 7.57
C ASN A 17 5.10 -14.35 6.44
N LEU A 18 5.47 -14.62 5.19
CA LEU A 18 4.59 -14.34 4.05
C LEU A 18 3.29 -15.16 4.15
N GLU A 19 3.39 -16.46 4.44
CA GLU A 19 2.23 -17.35 4.62
C GLU A 19 1.34 -16.92 5.79
N MET A 20 1.91 -16.34 6.85
CA MET A 20 1.17 -15.93 8.03
C MET A 20 0.49 -14.56 7.87
N TYR A 21 1.13 -13.62 7.16
CA TYR A 21 0.73 -12.22 7.13
C TYR A 21 0.23 -11.73 5.77
N SER A 22 0.21 -12.59 4.74
CA SER A 22 -0.23 -12.20 3.40
C SER A 22 -0.76 -13.37 2.58
N GLN A 23 -1.56 -13.06 1.57
CA GLN A 23 -1.99 -14.00 0.54
C GLN A 23 -1.05 -14.02 -0.68
N LEU A 24 0.16 -13.47 -0.55
CA LEU A 24 1.21 -13.53 -1.58
C LEU A 24 1.53 -14.97 -1.99
N TYR A 25 1.42 -15.90 -1.06
CA TYR A 25 1.81 -17.28 -1.26
C TYR A 25 0.81 -18.06 -2.14
N ASP A 26 -0.48 -17.80 -2.00
CA ASP A 26 -1.50 -18.49 -2.80
C ASP A 26 -1.40 -18.14 -4.29
N ASN A 27 -1.05 -16.89 -4.60
CA ASN A 27 -0.87 -16.38 -5.96
C ASN A 27 0.41 -16.83 -6.68
N THR A 28 1.36 -17.46 -5.97
CA THR A 28 2.69 -17.82 -6.50
C THR A 28 2.95 -19.33 -6.48
N SER A 29 1.90 -20.13 -6.25
CA SER A 29 2.02 -21.56 -5.95
C SER A 29 2.19 -22.46 -7.19
N SER A 30 3.40 -22.49 -7.75
CA SER A 30 3.94 -23.73 -8.34
C SER A 30 4.87 -24.40 -7.30
N PRO A 31 4.62 -25.67 -6.87
CA PRO A 31 5.30 -26.27 -5.70
C PRO A 31 6.78 -26.64 -5.89
N THR A 32 7.43 -26.22 -6.98
CA THR A 32 8.70 -26.82 -7.40
C THR A 32 9.68 -25.77 -7.91
N GLN A 33 10.35 -25.05 -7.00
CA GLN A 33 11.80 -24.75 -7.05
C GLN A 33 12.21 -23.81 -5.91
N SER A 34 13.16 -24.24 -5.08
CA SER A 34 13.77 -23.47 -4.01
C SER A 34 14.67 -22.31 -4.49
N SER A 35 14.78 -22.09 -5.80
CA SER A 35 15.68 -21.12 -6.43
C SER A 35 14.96 -20.08 -7.31
N GLU A 36 13.63 -20.07 -7.35
CA GLU A 36 12.89 -19.12 -8.17
C GLU A 36 12.84 -17.74 -7.51
N ILE A 37 13.30 -16.72 -8.25
CA ILE A 37 13.12 -15.32 -7.87
C ILE A 37 11.71 -14.93 -8.29
N VAL A 38 10.86 -14.62 -7.31
CA VAL A 38 9.51 -14.12 -7.59
C VAL A 38 9.58 -12.63 -7.86
N HIS A 39 9.11 -12.18 -9.01
CA HIS A 39 9.12 -10.78 -9.41
C HIS A 39 7.81 -10.11 -8.99
N LEU A 40 7.93 -8.97 -8.32
CA LEU A 40 6.82 -8.16 -7.81
C LEU A 40 6.78 -6.82 -8.55
N SER A 41 5.58 -6.27 -8.69
CA SER A 41 5.34 -5.00 -9.40
C SER A 41 5.72 -3.78 -8.57
N GLU A 42 5.78 -3.95 -7.25
CA GLU A 42 6.01 -2.91 -6.27
C GLU A 42 7.50 -2.54 -6.23
N SER A 43 7.77 -1.26 -5.95
CA SER A 43 9.13 -0.75 -5.78
C SER A 43 9.77 -1.29 -4.50
N SER A 44 11.10 -1.21 -4.42
CA SER A 44 11.83 -1.60 -3.22
C SER A 44 11.38 -0.82 -1.98
N ALA A 45 11.09 0.48 -2.12
CA ALA A 45 10.61 1.32 -1.02
C ALA A 45 9.26 0.83 -0.44
N VAL A 46 8.34 0.44 -1.32
CA VAL A 46 7.02 -0.10 -0.92
C VAL A 46 7.17 -1.47 -0.26
N LEU A 47 7.95 -2.36 -0.88
CA LEU A 47 8.16 -3.71 -0.34
C LEU A 47 8.87 -3.70 1.00
N ASP A 48 9.86 -2.82 1.19
CA ASP A 48 10.58 -2.70 2.46
C ASP A 48 9.63 -2.31 3.60
N LEU A 49 8.78 -1.30 3.39
CA LEU A 49 7.76 -0.90 4.37
C LEU A 49 6.73 -2.00 4.60
N MET A 50 6.23 -2.63 3.53
CA MET A 50 5.25 -3.71 3.64
C MET A 50 5.79 -4.89 4.44
N PHE A 51 7.04 -5.30 4.20
CA PHE A 51 7.66 -6.36 4.97
C PHE A 51 7.83 -5.98 6.44
N GLN A 52 8.01 -4.70 6.78
CA GLN A 52 8.11 -4.31 8.18
C GLN A 52 6.88 -4.71 9.01
N TYR A 53 5.68 -4.69 8.41
CA TYR A 53 4.42 -5.15 9.03
C TYR A 53 4.29 -6.67 9.18
N MET A 54 5.21 -7.45 8.60
CA MET A 54 5.22 -8.93 8.63
C MET A 54 6.28 -9.50 9.57
N TYR A 55 7.03 -8.65 10.27
CA TYR A 55 8.05 -9.05 11.22
C TYR A 55 7.74 -8.51 12.61
N LEU A 56 8.29 -9.18 13.63
CA LEU A 56 8.15 -8.77 15.02
C LEU A 56 9.05 -7.55 15.30
N GLN A 57 8.54 -6.37 14.95
CA GLN A 57 9.21 -5.09 15.15
C GLN A 57 8.18 -3.95 15.28
N PRO A 58 8.60 -2.75 15.73
CA PRO A 58 7.74 -1.57 15.70
C PRO A 58 7.27 -1.26 14.28
N GLN A 59 6.02 -0.80 14.15
CA GLN A 59 5.47 -0.39 12.86
C GLN A 59 6.19 0.86 12.34
N PRO A 60 6.35 1.00 11.00
CA PRO A 60 6.98 2.18 10.42
C PRO A 60 6.18 3.45 10.69
N ASP A 61 6.90 4.57 10.83
CA ASP A 61 6.29 5.89 11.00
C ASP A 61 5.96 6.50 9.64
N LEU A 62 4.73 6.27 9.15
CA LEU A 62 4.29 6.69 7.82
C LEU A 62 4.25 8.21 7.62
N ARG A 63 4.26 9.01 8.70
CA ARG A 63 4.33 10.47 8.62
C ARG A 63 5.66 10.99 8.05
N LYS A 64 6.68 10.13 8.00
CA LYS A 64 8.02 10.44 7.45
C LYS A 64 8.22 9.90 6.04
N VAL A 65 7.17 9.32 5.46
CA VAL A 65 7.21 8.68 4.15
C VAL A 65 6.48 9.58 3.15
N ASP A 66 7.04 9.72 1.95
CA ASP A 66 6.41 10.48 0.88
C ASP A 66 5.05 9.89 0.52
N PHE A 67 4.08 10.76 0.24
CA PHE A 67 2.70 10.33 -0.02
C PHE A 67 2.59 9.33 -1.17
N ASP A 68 3.36 9.48 -2.25
CA ASP A 68 3.32 8.53 -3.36
C ASP A 68 3.73 7.12 -2.92
N VAL A 69 4.70 6.99 -2.01
CA VAL A 69 5.09 5.70 -1.44
C VAL A 69 4.02 5.16 -0.49
N VAL A 70 3.37 6.02 0.30
CA VAL A 70 2.24 5.63 1.17
C VAL A 70 1.07 5.12 0.35
N LYS A 71 0.73 5.81 -0.75
CA LYS A 71 -0.33 5.45 -1.68
C LYS A 71 -0.06 4.08 -2.30
N ASP A 72 1.15 3.88 -2.83
CA ASP A 72 1.53 2.59 -3.43
C ASP A 72 1.59 1.46 -2.37
N LEU A 73 2.00 1.78 -1.14
CA LEU A 73 1.96 0.84 -0.01
C LEU A 73 0.53 0.46 0.36
N ALA A 74 -0.41 1.40 0.37
CA ALA A 74 -1.82 1.13 0.65
C ALA A 74 -2.39 0.14 -0.38
N GLU A 75 -2.13 0.37 -1.68
CA GLU A 75 -2.55 -0.54 -2.75
C GLU A 75 -1.91 -1.94 -2.62
N ALA A 76 -0.62 -2.01 -2.29
CA ALA A 76 0.09 -3.28 -2.11
C ALA A 76 -0.44 -4.08 -0.90
N VAL A 77 -0.70 -3.40 0.22
CA VAL A 77 -1.24 -3.99 1.45
C VAL A 77 -2.64 -4.58 1.22
N GLU A 78 -3.48 -3.90 0.45
CA GLU A 78 -4.79 -4.41 0.03
C GLU A 78 -4.65 -5.63 -0.89
N LYS A 79 -3.86 -5.49 -1.96
CA LYS A 79 -3.59 -6.55 -2.96
C LYS A 79 -3.11 -7.86 -2.32
N TYR A 80 -2.26 -7.76 -1.31
CA TYR A 80 -1.67 -8.92 -0.63
C TYR A 80 -2.37 -9.27 0.68
N CYS A 81 -3.45 -8.57 1.02
CA CYS A 81 -4.24 -8.75 2.23
C CYS A 81 -3.38 -8.75 3.50
N VAL A 82 -2.50 -7.76 3.63
CA VAL A 82 -1.64 -7.56 4.80
C VAL A 82 -2.46 -6.90 5.90
N TYR A 83 -3.35 -7.67 6.53
CA TYR A 83 -4.36 -7.17 7.48
C TYR A 83 -3.79 -6.36 8.65
N SER A 84 -2.55 -6.63 9.07
CA SER A 84 -1.87 -5.88 10.12
C SER A 84 -1.59 -4.42 9.75
N ALA A 85 -1.57 -4.09 8.45
CA ALA A 85 -1.27 -2.76 7.92
C ALA A 85 -2.52 -2.02 7.41
N MET A 86 -3.53 -2.73 6.90
CA MET A 86 -4.70 -2.13 6.23
C MET A 86 -5.36 -1.00 7.02
N GLY A 87 -5.62 -1.22 8.31
CA GLY A 87 -6.24 -0.19 9.16
C GLY A 87 -5.38 1.05 9.34
N ALA A 88 -4.07 0.89 9.53
CA ALA A 88 -3.14 2.02 9.69
C ALA A 88 -3.00 2.82 8.39
N LEU A 89 -2.94 2.13 7.24
CA LEU A 89 -2.85 2.77 5.93
C LEU A 89 -4.14 3.50 5.58
N ASN A 90 -5.31 2.95 5.93
CA ASN A 90 -6.58 3.66 5.72
C ASN A 90 -6.67 4.97 6.51
N VAL A 91 -6.21 4.97 7.78
CA VAL A 91 -6.09 6.21 8.58
C VAL A 91 -5.13 7.18 7.92
N GLN A 92 -3.96 6.71 7.48
CA GLN A 92 -2.98 7.56 6.82
C GLN A 92 -3.53 8.17 5.52
N MET A 93 -4.23 7.39 4.69
CA MET A 93 -4.88 7.90 3.47
C MET A 93 -5.93 8.97 3.80
N ARG A 94 -6.71 8.79 4.87
CA ARG A 94 -7.68 9.80 5.36
C ARG A 94 -7.00 11.12 5.75
N GLU A 95 -5.85 11.09 6.41
CA GLU A 95 -5.09 12.31 6.76
C GLU A 95 -4.64 13.12 5.53
N HIS A 96 -4.52 12.46 4.37
CA HIS A 96 -4.13 13.12 3.13
C HIS A 96 -5.30 13.71 2.33
N VAL A 97 -6.56 13.51 2.75
CA VAL A 97 -7.75 14.06 2.08
C VAL A 97 -7.63 15.56 1.77
N PRO A 98 -7.17 16.45 2.67
CA PRO A 98 -7.10 17.88 2.37
C PRO A 98 -6.07 18.24 1.28
N SER A 99 -5.05 17.39 1.11
CA SER A 99 -3.91 17.65 0.22
C SER A 99 -3.94 16.88 -1.09
N GLN A 100 -4.54 15.69 -1.10
CA GLN A 100 -4.53 14.73 -2.20
C GLN A 100 -5.91 14.04 -2.37
N PRO A 101 -7.02 14.80 -2.41
CA PRO A 101 -8.37 14.22 -2.33
C PRO A 101 -8.69 13.27 -3.48
N VAL A 102 -8.15 13.51 -4.68
CA VAL A 102 -8.40 12.68 -5.87
C VAL A 102 -7.76 11.30 -5.74
N ASP A 103 -6.49 11.23 -5.35
CA ASP A 103 -5.79 9.96 -5.11
C ASP A 103 -6.47 9.17 -3.98
N VAL A 104 -6.86 9.86 -2.90
CA VAL A 104 -7.55 9.22 -1.77
C VAL A 104 -8.93 8.71 -2.16
N LEU A 105 -9.69 9.46 -2.96
CA LEU A 105 -10.99 9.02 -3.48
C LEU A 105 -10.86 7.77 -4.35
N LEU A 106 -9.87 7.74 -5.23
CA LEU A 106 -9.63 6.61 -6.11
C LEU A 106 -9.28 5.34 -5.32
N TYR A 107 -8.41 5.47 -4.32
CA TYR A 107 -8.11 4.40 -3.36
C TYR A 107 -9.38 3.92 -2.64
N ALA A 108 -10.16 4.85 -2.07
CA ALA A 108 -11.34 4.53 -1.28
C ALA A 108 -12.42 3.81 -2.10
N ILE A 109 -12.59 4.18 -3.37
CA ILE A 109 -13.50 3.49 -4.29
C ILE A 109 -13.02 2.07 -4.60
N ARG A 110 -11.74 1.89 -4.93
CA ARG A 110 -11.18 0.57 -5.29
C ARG A 110 -11.35 -0.45 -4.17
N HIS A 111 -11.15 -0.02 -2.93
CA HIS A 111 -11.14 -0.88 -1.75
C HIS A 111 -12.42 -0.79 -0.92
N ASN A 112 -13.43 -0.08 -1.43
CA ASN A 112 -14.77 0.02 -0.86
C ASN A 112 -14.77 0.53 0.60
N TYR A 113 -14.19 1.71 0.82
CA TYR A 113 -14.21 2.45 2.10
C TYR A 113 -15.26 3.58 2.07
N PRO A 114 -16.54 3.36 2.41
CA PRO A 114 -17.63 4.29 2.07
C PRO A 114 -17.54 5.64 2.77
N GLU A 115 -17.08 5.65 4.03
CA GLU A 115 -16.85 6.91 4.76
C GLU A 115 -15.77 7.75 4.09
N LEU A 116 -14.65 7.11 3.73
CA LEU A 116 -13.53 7.78 3.07
C LEU A 116 -13.91 8.24 1.65
N ILE A 117 -14.76 7.49 0.93
CA ILE A 117 -15.33 7.91 -0.36
C ILE A 117 -16.08 9.23 -0.20
N ASN A 118 -16.97 9.34 0.78
CA ASN A 118 -17.77 10.55 0.99
C ASN A 118 -16.88 11.75 1.34
N GLU A 119 -15.97 11.57 2.30
CA GLU A 119 -15.05 12.62 2.76
C GLU A 119 -14.16 13.14 1.62
N SER A 120 -13.57 12.23 0.83
CA SER A 120 -12.67 12.60 -0.27
C SER A 120 -13.40 13.14 -1.51
N ALA A 121 -14.64 12.69 -1.76
CA ALA A 121 -15.48 13.24 -2.83
C ALA A 121 -15.84 14.70 -2.56
N GLU A 122 -16.23 15.05 -1.33
CA GLU A 122 -16.51 16.43 -0.92
C GLU A 122 -15.27 17.31 -1.11
N ALA A 123 -14.12 16.87 -0.61
CA ALA A 123 -12.86 17.60 -0.73
C ALA A 123 -12.42 17.83 -2.19
N THR A 124 -12.75 16.92 -3.11
CA THR A 124 -12.45 17.07 -4.55
C THR A 124 -13.23 18.23 -5.18
N LEU A 125 -14.49 18.44 -4.75
CA LEU A 125 -15.32 19.55 -5.23
C LEU A 125 -14.79 20.90 -4.75
N ASP A 126 -14.29 20.97 -3.52
CA ASP A 126 -13.70 22.19 -2.96
C ASP A 126 -12.41 22.62 -3.69
N VAL A 127 -11.58 21.66 -4.07
CA VAL A 127 -10.37 21.92 -4.89
C VAL A 127 -10.75 22.47 -6.27
N ALA A 128 -11.80 21.93 -6.91
CA ALA A 128 -12.27 22.45 -8.19
C ALA A 128 -12.85 23.87 -8.06
N ALA A 129 -13.64 24.13 -7.00
CA ALA A 129 -14.24 25.43 -6.75
C ALA A 129 -13.20 26.52 -6.44
N SER A 130 -12.18 26.21 -5.63
CA SER A 130 -11.08 27.13 -5.34
C SER A 130 -10.24 27.47 -6.58
N SER A 131 -10.00 26.49 -7.45
CA SER A 131 -9.27 26.69 -8.72
C SER A 131 -10.01 27.60 -9.70
N SER A 132 -11.35 27.61 -9.68
CA SER A 132 -12.17 28.48 -10.56
C SER A 132 -12.30 29.93 -10.10
N ARG A 133 -11.99 30.24 -8.83
CA ARG A 133 -12.07 31.60 -8.26
C ARG A 133 -10.77 32.40 -8.40
N GLY A 134 -9.69 31.77 -8.85
CA GLY A 134 -8.37 32.39 -9.02
C GLY A 134 -8.11 32.99 -10.41
N ILE A 135 -9.14 33.15 -11.25
CA ILE A 135 -9.05 33.68 -12.62
C ILE A 135 -9.84 34.98 -12.74
#